data_AF-A0A946EJW4-F1
#
_entry.id   AF-A0A946EJW4-F1
#
_cell.length_a   1.000
_cell.length_b   1.000
_cell.length_c   1.000
_cell.angle_alpha   90.00
_cell.angle_beta   90.00
_cell.angle_gamma   90.00
#
_symmetry.space_group_name_H-M   'P 1'
#
loop_
_entity.id
_entity.type
_entity.pdbx_description
1 polymer ?
#
loop_
_entity_poly.entity_id
_entity_poly.type
_entity_poly.pdbx_seq_one_letter_code
_entity_poly.pdbx_strand_id
1 'polypeptide(L)'
;MKRGLLLLLLGLGLLLGIRHMDSRGWIPMDKARLPYLQQVAGDRAIIAWRTSTRFIGVPRIEWQLFGDVADGSQQLHVVEGETVPSRYGEDYLDHHVVLEDLPHRAEIQYRASNGDLSVGSGQFRSAPEVHHDGPLRIWALGDSGTGGPVQYQVRDSMVEFLGDTPLDLMLHVGDMAYSRGRDGEFSARFFRPYRDILSSIACWPAPGNHEMKSSTSVDQAGPYFE
;
A
#
# COMPACT_ATOMS: atom_id res chain seq x y z
N MET A 1 -20.79 48.20 15.94
CA MET A 1 -21.50 46.93 15.67
C MET A 1 -21.13 46.28 14.32
N LYS A 2 -20.99 47.03 13.20
CA LYS A 2 -20.77 46.42 11.85
C LYS A 2 -19.40 45.77 11.60
N ARG A 3 -18.31 46.28 12.19
CA ARG A 3 -16.94 45.73 12.01
C ARG A 3 -16.69 44.41 12.75
N GLY A 4 -17.25 44.25 13.95
CA GLY A 4 -17.12 43.02 14.73
C GLY A 4 -17.85 41.84 14.08
N LEU A 5 -19.04 42.08 13.53
CA LEU A 5 -19.80 41.05 12.80
C LEU A 5 -19.08 40.59 11.53
N LEU A 6 -18.44 41.50 10.78
CA LEU A 6 -17.67 41.16 9.59
C LEU A 6 -16.45 40.29 9.92
N LEU A 7 -15.71 40.63 10.99
CA LEU A 7 -14.55 39.83 11.44
C LEU A 7 -14.98 38.45 11.93
N LEU A 8 -16.12 38.35 12.62
CA LEU A 8 -16.67 37.07 13.07
C LEU A 8 -17.09 36.19 11.89
N LEU A 9 -17.73 36.76 10.86
CA LEU A 9 -18.10 36.05 9.63
C LEU A 9 -16.88 35.61 8.82
N LEU A 10 -15.83 36.44 8.74
CA LEU A 10 -14.55 36.06 8.12
C LEU A 10 -13.86 34.93 8.89
N GLY A 11 -13.85 35.00 10.22
CA GLY A 11 -13.29 33.95 11.08
C GLY A 11 -14.05 32.62 10.94
N LEU A 12 -15.39 32.68 10.93
CA LEU A 12 -16.23 31.50 10.73
C LEU A 12 -16.08 30.93 9.30
N GLY A 13 -15.98 31.80 8.29
CA GLY A 13 -15.71 31.41 6.91
C GLY A 13 -14.34 30.76 6.72
N LEU A 14 -13.31 31.24 7.43
CA LEU A 14 -11.99 30.63 7.44
C LEU A 14 -12.00 29.27 8.13
N LEU A 15 -12.67 29.15 9.28
CA LEU A 15 -12.81 27.88 10.02
C LEU A 15 -13.63 26.85 9.24
N LEU A 16 -14.71 27.29 8.58
CA LEU A 16 -15.49 26.44 7.67
C LEU A 16 -14.67 26.06 6.43
N GLY A 17 -13.87 26.99 5.89
CA GLY A 17 -12.96 26.74 4.78
C GLY A 17 -11.89 25.71 5.12
N ILE A 18 -11.23 25.85 6.28
CA ILE A 18 -10.23 24.89 6.80
C ILE A 18 -10.89 23.52 7.03
N ARG A 19 -12.05 23.48 7.69
CA ARG A 19 -12.80 22.23 7.90
C ARG A 19 -13.24 21.56 6.59
N HIS A 20 -13.61 22.35 5.56
CA HIS A 20 -13.95 21.81 4.24
C HIS A 20 -12.70 21.35 3.46
N MET A 21 -11.57 22.03 3.64
CA MET A 21 -10.29 21.67 3.05
C MET A 21 -9.72 20.38 3.63
N ASP A 22 -9.91 20.09 4.92
CA ASP A 22 -9.47 18.83 5.55
C ASP A 22 -10.10 17.58 4.89
N SER A 23 -11.35 17.68 4.41
CA SER A 23 -12.00 16.58 3.67
C SER A 23 -11.64 16.50 2.17
N ARG A 24 -10.98 17.54 1.65
CA ARG A 24 -10.51 17.65 0.25
C ARG A 24 -9.00 17.90 0.21
N GLY A 25 -8.28 17.32 1.17
CA GLY A 25 -6.87 17.59 1.42
C GLY A 25 -6.01 17.53 0.15
N TRP A 26 -4.95 18.33 0.14
CA TRP A 26 -3.94 18.39 -0.92
C TRP A 26 -3.61 17.00 -1.45
N ILE A 27 -3.97 16.75 -2.71
CA ILE A 27 -3.56 15.54 -3.43
C ILE A 27 -2.11 15.80 -3.86
N PRO A 28 -1.13 15.05 -3.33
CA PRO A 28 0.26 15.22 -3.68
C PRO A 28 0.44 14.99 -5.19
N MET A 29 1.31 15.80 -5.79
CA MET A 29 1.78 15.57 -7.16
C MET A 29 2.70 14.37 -7.23
N ASP A 30 3.37 14.05 -6.12
CA ASP A 30 4.16 12.83 -5.98
C ASP A 30 3.25 11.62 -5.81
N LYS A 31 3.37 10.71 -6.77
CA LYS A 31 2.60 9.48 -6.86
C LYS A 31 3.48 8.24 -6.71
N ALA A 32 4.77 8.40 -6.39
CA ALA A 32 5.63 7.26 -6.10
C ALA A 32 5.05 6.41 -4.95
N ARG A 33 5.21 5.09 -5.07
CA ARG A 33 4.75 4.11 -4.09
C ARG A 33 5.94 3.24 -3.72
N LEU A 34 6.24 3.15 -2.42
CA LEU A 34 7.23 2.19 -1.91
C LEU A 34 6.74 0.75 -2.15
N PRO A 35 7.62 -0.25 -2.07
CA PRO A 35 7.23 -1.64 -2.26
C PRO A 35 6.06 -2.07 -1.37
N TYR A 36 5.06 -2.71 -1.98
CA TYR A 36 3.90 -3.27 -1.31
C TYR A 36 3.57 -4.67 -1.83
N LEU A 37 2.96 -5.48 -0.97
CA LEU A 37 2.58 -6.86 -1.26
C LEU A 37 1.15 -6.96 -1.78
N GLN A 38 1.00 -7.80 -2.81
CA GLN A 38 -0.29 -8.25 -3.33
C GLN A 38 -0.27 -9.78 -3.48
N GLN A 39 -1.44 -10.40 -3.37
CA GLN A 39 -1.65 -11.81 -3.73
C GLN A 39 -0.63 -12.79 -3.11
N VAL A 40 -0.30 -12.63 -1.81
CA VAL A 40 0.42 -13.65 -1.05
C VAL A 40 -0.55 -14.82 -0.83
N ALA A 41 -0.43 -15.85 -1.66
CA ALA A 41 -1.34 -16.98 -1.70
C ALA A 41 -0.64 -18.23 -2.27
N GLY A 42 -0.90 -19.40 -1.70
CA GLY A 42 -0.24 -20.65 -2.09
C GLY A 42 1.29 -20.58 -1.92
N ASP A 43 2.00 -20.73 -3.02
CA ASP A 43 3.46 -20.69 -3.13
C ASP A 43 3.96 -19.42 -3.85
N ARG A 44 3.14 -18.37 -3.93
CA ARG A 44 3.49 -17.13 -4.64
C ARG A 44 3.20 -15.85 -3.86
N ALA A 45 3.88 -14.79 -4.27
CA ALA A 45 3.66 -13.42 -3.81
C ALA A 45 3.96 -12.43 -4.95
N ILE A 46 3.24 -11.31 -4.99
CA ILE A 46 3.56 -10.19 -5.88
C ILE A 46 4.10 -9.03 -5.02
N ILE A 47 5.25 -8.51 -5.40
CA ILE A 47 5.79 -7.28 -4.82
C ILE A 47 5.77 -6.21 -5.90
N ALA A 48 5.04 -5.12 -5.65
CA ALA A 48 4.85 -4.04 -6.60
C ALA A 48 5.27 -2.69 -6.03
N TRP A 49 5.64 -1.75 -6.89
CA TRP A 49 5.99 -0.38 -6.52
C TRP A 49 5.82 0.57 -7.71
N ARG A 50 5.92 1.88 -7.46
CA ARG A 50 5.84 2.91 -8.49
C ARG A 50 6.97 3.92 -8.35
N THR A 51 7.70 4.17 -9.42
CA THR A 51 8.73 5.23 -9.48
C THR A 51 8.39 6.27 -10.54
N SER A 52 9.10 7.41 -10.51
CA SER A 52 9.08 8.32 -11.66
C SER A 52 9.86 7.72 -12.84
N THR A 53 9.59 8.20 -14.05
CA THR A 53 10.30 7.84 -15.31
C THR A 53 11.78 8.21 -15.31
N ARG A 54 12.26 8.94 -14.29
CA ARG A 54 13.68 9.25 -14.10
C ARG A 54 14.47 8.07 -13.52
N PHE A 55 13.79 7.11 -12.91
CA PHE A 55 14.39 5.97 -12.22
C PHE A 55 14.20 4.70 -13.04
N ILE A 56 14.95 4.63 -14.13
CA ILE A 56 14.86 3.56 -15.12
C ILE A 56 15.83 2.44 -14.73
N GLY A 57 15.32 1.22 -14.73
CA GLY A 57 16.10 0.00 -14.52
C GLY A 57 15.19 -1.21 -14.55
N VAL A 58 15.76 -2.40 -14.74
CA VAL A 58 14.99 -3.64 -14.63
C VAL A 58 14.56 -3.81 -13.17
N PRO A 59 13.25 -3.91 -12.88
CA PRO A 59 12.78 -4.11 -11.52
C PRO A 59 13.20 -5.48 -11.05
N ARG A 60 13.74 -5.54 -9.83
CA ARG A 60 14.35 -6.74 -9.27
C ARG A 60 13.99 -6.87 -7.80
N ILE A 61 13.70 -8.09 -7.39
CA ILE A 61 13.64 -8.50 -5.99
C ILE A 61 14.80 -9.43 -5.69
N GLU A 62 15.58 -9.07 -4.67
CA GLU A 62 16.50 -9.97 -3.99
C GLU A 62 15.83 -10.45 -2.70
N TRP A 63 15.71 -11.75 -2.49
CA TRP A 63 15.04 -12.30 -1.31
C TRP A 63 15.74 -13.54 -0.74
N GLN A 64 15.49 -13.79 0.55
CA GLN A 64 15.98 -14.96 1.27
C GLN A 64 15.07 -15.28 2.46
N LEU A 65 15.16 -16.51 2.98
CA LEU A 65 14.46 -16.90 4.20
C LEU A 65 15.10 -16.26 5.44
N PHE A 66 14.26 -15.82 6.37
CA PHE A 66 14.71 -15.29 7.65
C PHE A 66 15.16 -16.45 8.57
N GLY A 67 16.38 -16.35 9.11
CA GLY A 67 16.92 -17.34 10.04
C GLY A 67 17.66 -18.53 9.41
N ASP A 68 17.80 -18.58 8.08
CA ASP A 68 18.68 -19.56 7.42
C ASP A 68 20.16 -19.24 7.70
N VAL A 69 20.69 -19.83 8.77
CA VAL A 69 22.12 -19.79 9.16
C VAL A 69 22.66 -21.19 9.44
N ALA A 70 21.87 -22.25 9.22
CA ALA A 70 22.24 -23.59 9.66
C ALA A 70 23.37 -24.25 8.83
N ASP A 71 23.68 -23.75 7.63
CA ASP A 71 24.77 -24.28 6.78
C ASP A 71 25.68 -23.20 6.13
N GLY A 72 25.65 -21.97 6.68
CA GLY A 72 26.63 -20.93 6.34
C GLY A 72 26.51 -20.25 4.96
N SER A 73 25.64 -20.70 4.06
CA SER A 73 25.26 -19.95 2.84
C SER A 73 23.79 -19.52 2.89
N GLN A 74 23.55 -18.21 2.99
CA GLN A 74 22.24 -17.66 2.68
C GLN A 74 22.03 -17.80 1.17
N GLN A 75 21.09 -18.64 0.74
CA GLN A 75 20.72 -18.68 -0.67
C GLN A 75 19.96 -17.40 -0.99
N LEU A 76 20.67 -16.45 -1.62
CA LEU A 76 20.07 -15.23 -2.14
C LEU A 76 19.41 -15.55 -3.48
N HIS A 77 18.09 -15.36 -3.54
CA HIS A 77 17.32 -15.49 -4.75
C HIS A 77 17.16 -14.12 -5.41
N VAL A 78 17.32 -14.07 -6.73
CA VAL A 78 17.17 -12.85 -7.51
C VAL A 78 16.12 -13.08 -8.58
N VAL A 79 15.07 -12.27 -8.59
CA VAL A 79 13.97 -12.37 -9.55
C VAL A 79 13.78 -11.01 -10.20
N GLU A 80 13.80 -10.97 -11.52
CA GLU A 80 13.44 -9.80 -12.30
C GLU A 80 11.94 -9.78 -12.57
N GLY A 81 11.37 -8.60 -12.72
CA GLY A 81 9.96 -8.47 -13.07
C GLY A 81 9.71 -7.50 -14.20
N GLU A 82 8.50 -6.99 -14.25
CA GLU A 82 8.00 -6.22 -15.36
C GLU A 82 7.78 -4.75 -14.97
N THR A 83 7.96 -3.88 -15.96
CA THR A 83 7.67 -2.45 -15.84
C THR A 83 6.66 -2.06 -16.91
N VAL A 84 5.62 -1.33 -16.50
CA VAL A 84 4.62 -0.77 -17.40
C VAL A 84 4.46 0.73 -17.13
N PRO A 85 4.17 1.56 -18.16
CA PRO A 85 3.79 2.95 -17.93
C PRO A 85 2.54 3.03 -17.06
N SER A 86 2.55 3.93 -16.07
CA SER A 86 1.37 4.16 -15.24
C SER A 86 0.25 4.79 -16.05
N ARG A 87 -1.00 4.29 -15.92
CA ARG A 87 -2.13 4.85 -16.68
C ARG A 87 -2.60 6.20 -16.14
N TYR A 88 -2.14 6.61 -14.95
CA TYR A 88 -2.56 7.85 -14.28
C TYR A 88 -1.42 8.82 -13.99
N GLY A 89 -0.30 8.73 -14.70
CA GLY A 89 0.75 9.74 -14.67
C GLY A 89 1.82 9.45 -15.72
N GLU A 90 1.91 10.30 -16.74
CA GLU A 90 2.85 10.14 -17.87
C GLU A 90 4.32 10.10 -17.43
N ASP A 91 4.62 10.62 -16.24
CA ASP A 91 5.95 10.63 -15.63
C ASP A 91 6.18 9.49 -14.62
N TYR A 92 5.36 8.44 -14.61
CA TYR A 92 5.48 7.32 -13.67
C TYR A 92 5.49 5.94 -14.35
N LEU A 93 6.21 5.01 -13.71
CA LEU A 93 6.34 3.62 -14.10
C LEU A 93 5.85 2.74 -12.93
N ASP A 94 4.99 1.78 -13.25
CA ASP A 94 4.54 0.73 -12.34
C ASP A 94 5.38 -0.53 -12.54
N HIS A 95 5.86 -1.08 -11.44
CA HIS A 95 6.74 -2.23 -11.42
C HIS A 95 6.10 -3.34 -10.59
N HIS A 96 6.26 -4.57 -11.04
CA HIS A 96 5.91 -5.72 -10.22
C HIS A 96 6.85 -6.89 -10.48
N VAL A 97 7.11 -7.67 -9.43
CA VAL A 97 7.87 -8.91 -9.49
C VAL A 97 7.01 -10.00 -8.86
N VAL A 98 6.89 -11.13 -9.55
CA VAL A 98 6.19 -12.31 -9.05
C VAL A 98 7.24 -13.26 -8.48
N LEU A 99 7.11 -13.58 -7.20
CA LEU A 99 7.86 -14.65 -6.56
C LEU A 99 7.02 -15.92 -6.62
N GLU A 100 7.62 -17.03 -7.02
CA GLU A 100 7.01 -18.35 -7.14
C GLU A 100 7.83 -19.37 -6.33
N ASP A 101 7.30 -20.59 -6.19
CA ASP A 101 7.93 -21.69 -5.45
C ASP A 101 8.29 -21.33 -4.00
N LEU A 102 7.52 -20.42 -3.38
CA LEU A 102 7.74 -20.00 -2.01
C LEU A 102 7.37 -21.14 -1.03
N PRO A 103 8.23 -21.45 -0.04
CA PRO A 103 7.88 -22.40 1.01
C PRO A 103 6.69 -21.88 1.82
N HIS A 104 5.83 -22.77 2.33
CA HIS A 104 4.66 -22.35 3.08
C HIS A 104 5.02 -21.77 4.45
N ARG A 105 4.33 -20.69 4.82
CA ARG A 105 4.41 -20.05 6.15
C ARG A 105 5.84 -19.68 6.58
N ALA A 106 6.69 -19.39 5.62
CA ALA A 106 8.07 -19.00 5.83
C ALA A 106 8.19 -17.48 5.95
N GLU A 107 9.06 -17.04 6.86
CA GLU A 107 9.44 -15.64 6.98
C GLU A 107 10.48 -15.31 5.89
N ILE A 108 10.16 -14.35 5.03
CA ILE A 108 10.98 -13.95 3.88
C ILE A 108 11.36 -12.48 4.05
N GLN A 109 12.64 -12.17 3.89
CA GLN A 109 13.10 -10.79 3.77
C GLN A 109 13.47 -10.48 2.32
N TYR A 110 13.20 -9.26 1.87
CA TYR A 110 13.44 -8.86 0.49
C TYR A 110 13.98 -7.43 0.37
N ARG A 111 14.69 -7.17 -0.73
CA ARG A 111 15.09 -5.84 -1.21
C ARG A 111 14.60 -5.64 -2.64
N ALA A 112 14.02 -4.48 -2.91
CA ALA A 112 13.55 -4.07 -4.22
C ALA A 112 14.51 -3.04 -4.83
N SER A 113 14.82 -3.19 -6.12
CA SER A 113 15.63 -2.25 -6.88
C SER A 113 15.13 -2.09 -8.32
N ASN A 114 15.49 -0.97 -8.94
CA ASN A 114 15.43 -0.74 -10.39
C ASN A 114 16.87 -0.64 -10.89
N GLY A 115 17.42 -1.73 -11.46
CA GLY A 115 18.86 -1.81 -11.72
C GLY A 115 19.67 -1.60 -10.42
N ASP A 116 20.62 -0.66 -10.44
CA ASP A 116 21.45 -0.34 -9.26
C ASP A 116 20.73 0.56 -8.22
N LEU A 117 19.55 1.09 -8.55
CA LEU A 117 18.81 1.95 -7.65
C LEU A 117 18.02 1.11 -6.63
N SER A 118 18.39 1.21 -5.35
CA SER A 118 17.55 0.66 -4.27
C SER A 118 16.25 1.46 -4.14
N VAL A 119 15.11 0.75 -4.18
CA VAL A 119 13.76 1.31 -4.07
C VAL A 119 13.21 1.15 -2.65
N GLY A 120 13.47 0.00 -2.02
CA GLY A 120 13.01 -0.28 -0.67
C GLY A 120 13.29 -1.72 -0.25
N SER A 121 12.82 -2.09 0.94
CA SER A 121 12.94 -3.45 1.47
C SER A 121 11.76 -3.74 2.39
N GLY A 122 11.51 -5.01 2.64
CA GLY A 122 10.47 -5.45 3.55
C GLY A 122 10.72 -6.89 4.01
N GLN A 123 9.79 -7.38 4.82
CA GLN A 123 9.75 -8.76 5.27
C GLN A 123 8.31 -9.22 5.34
N PHE A 124 7.99 -10.42 4.87
CA PHE A 124 6.65 -10.96 4.90
C PHE A 124 6.65 -12.44 5.16
N ARG A 125 5.50 -12.95 5.60
CA ARG A 125 5.27 -14.39 5.72
C ARG A 125 4.53 -14.90 4.50
N SER A 126 5.05 -15.93 3.84
CA SER A 126 4.35 -16.61 2.75
C SER A 126 3.08 -17.30 3.23
N ALA A 127 2.17 -17.60 2.31
CA ALA A 127 0.88 -18.20 2.66
C ALA A 127 1.07 -19.60 3.29
N PRO A 128 0.14 -20.01 4.18
CA PRO A 128 0.12 -21.37 4.66
C PRO A 128 -0.33 -22.34 3.56
N GLU A 129 -0.14 -23.64 3.81
CA GLU A 129 -0.72 -24.69 2.97
C GLU A 129 -2.26 -24.61 2.97
N VAL A 130 -2.90 -25.17 1.93
CA VAL A 130 -4.37 -25.13 1.75
C VAL A 130 -5.10 -25.74 2.95
N HIS A 131 -4.52 -26.74 3.60
CA HIS A 131 -5.08 -27.43 4.76
C HIS A 131 -4.35 -27.06 6.05
N HIS A 132 -4.38 -25.78 6.40
CA HIS A 132 -3.78 -25.28 7.63
C HIS A 132 -4.74 -25.33 8.82
N ASP A 133 -4.37 -26.09 9.86
CA ASP A 133 -5.17 -26.22 11.10
C ASP A 133 -4.82 -25.17 12.17
N GLY A 134 -3.88 -24.25 11.89
CA GLY A 134 -3.46 -23.20 12.80
C GLY A 134 -4.29 -21.91 12.71
N PRO A 135 -4.12 -20.99 13.66
CA PRO A 135 -4.87 -19.74 13.66
C PRO A 135 -4.44 -18.82 12.52
N LEU A 136 -5.42 -18.20 11.87
CA LEU A 136 -5.23 -17.06 10.98
C LEU A 136 -5.59 -15.76 11.70
N ARG A 137 -4.77 -14.73 11.52
CA ARG A 137 -4.99 -13.40 12.07
C ARG A 137 -5.17 -12.40 10.94
N ILE A 138 -6.36 -11.80 10.89
CA ILE A 138 -6.79 -10.91 9.81
C ILE A 138 -7.08 -9.53 10.42
N TRP A 139 -6.55 -8.48 9.79
CA TRP A 139 -6.95 -7.11 10.09
C TRP A 139 -8.01 -6.68 9.10
N ALA A 140 -9.27 -6.67 9.53
CA ALA A 140 -10.37 -6.13 8.74
C ALA A 140 -10.45 -4.61 8.95
N LEU A 141 -10.40 -3.85 7.86
CA LEU A 141 -10.41 -2.38 7.85
C LEU A 141 -11.33 -1.86 6.74
N GLY A 142 -12.04 -0.77 6.96
CA GLY A 142 -12.88 -0.11 5.97
C GLY A 142 -12.90 1.40 6.22
N ASP A 143 -13.35 2.16 5.23
CA ASP A 143 -13.67 3.59 5.38
C ASP A 143 -12.50 4.42 5.96
N SER A 144 -11.27 4.00 5.66
CA SER A 144 -10.08 4.53 6.29
C SER A 144 -9.50 5.72 5.53
N GLY A 145 -9.81 5.83 4.24
CA GLY A 145 -9.05 6.54 3.21
C GLY A 145 -9.03 8.07 3.24
N THR A 146 -8.91 8.67 4.42
CA THR A 146 -8.94 10.13 4.61
C THR A 146 -7.57 10.78 4.47
N GLY A 147 -6.49 10.04 4.73
CA GLY A 147 -5.13 10.55 4.89
C GLY A 147 -4.93 11.41 6.15
N GLY A 148 -5.93 11.47 7.03
CA GLY A 148 -5.94 12.34 8.21
C GLY A 148 -5.39 11.68 9.47
N PRO A 149 -5.13 12.45 10.55
CA PRO A 149 -4.50 11.94 11.77
C PRO A 149 -5.23 10.76 12.42
N VAL A 150 -6.56 10.72 12.36
CA VAL A 150 -7.36 9.62 12.94
C VAL A 150 -7.06 8.29 12.24
N GLN A 151 -6.84 8.29 10.93
CA GLN A 151 -6.45 7.08 10.18
C GLN A 151 -5.12 6.52 10.68
N TYR A 152 -4.13 7.40 10.90
CA TYR A 152 -2.83 7.03 11.47
C TYR A 152 -2.96 6.50 12.90
N GLN A 153 -3.81 7.10 13.73
CA GLN A 153 -4.05 6.61 15.10
C GLN A 153 -4.66 5.20 15.12
N VAL A 154 -5.60 4.90 14.22
CA VAL A 154 -6.17 3.53 14.09
C VAL A 154 -5.09 2.53 13.68
N ARG A 155 -4.26 2.89 12.70
CA ARG A 155 -3.11 2.08 12.28
C ARG A 155 -2.16 1.82 13.45
N ASP A 156 -1.76 2.86 14.17
CA ASP A 156 -0.79 2.79 15.25
C ASP A 156 -1.31 1.95 16.41
N SER A 157 -2.61 2.09 16.74
CA SER A 157 -3.27 1.27 17.75
C SER A 157 -3.28 -0.21 17.38
N MET A 158 -3.45 -0.54 16.09
CA MET A 158 -3.37 -1.93 15.63
C MET A 158 -1.93 -2.47 15.69
N VAL A 159 -0.94 -1.68 15.29
CA VAL A 159 0.48 -2.07 15.39
C VAL A 159 0.87 -2.31 16.86
N GLU A 160 0.46 -1.42 17.76
CA GLU A 160 0.70 -1.56 19.20
C GLU A 160 0.00 -2.81 19.77
N PHE A 161 -1.25 -3.07 19.36
CA PHE A 161 -2.00 -4.25 19.78
C PHE A 161 -1.34 -5.56 19.30
N LEU A 162 -0.79 -5.59 18.09
CA LEU A 162 -0.12 -6.77 17.54
C LEU A 162 1.20 -7.04 18.27
N GLY A 163 2.00 -6.00 18.57
CA GLY A 163 3.37 -6.16 19.06
C GLY A 163 4.17 -7.05 18.10
N ASP A 164 4.74 -8.14 18.62
CA ASP A 164 5.45 -9.14 17.82
C ASP A 164 4.52 -10.22 17.22
N THR A 165 3.20 -10.14 17.45
CA THR A 165 2.24 -11.11 16.93
C THR A 165 2.05 -10.91 15.42
N PRO A 166 2.39 -11.91 14.59
CA PRO A 166 2.32 -11.74 13.14
C PRO A 166 0.87 -11.67 12.64
N LEU A 167 0.65 -10.80 11.66
CA LEU A 167 -0.59 -10.68 10.91
C LEU A 167 -0.47 -11.49 9.61
N ASP A 168 -1.51 -12.23 9.22
CA ASP A 168 -1.49 -13.00 7.97
C ASP A 168 -1.88 -12.14 6.77
N LEU A 169 -2.91 -11.30 6.93
CA LEU A 169 -3.36 -10.39 5.88
C LEU A 169 -4.13 -9.19 6.43
N MET A 170 -4.16 -8.13 5.63
CA MET A 170 -5.07 -7.01 5.79
C MET A 170 -6.23 -7.18 4.79
N LEU A 171 -7.46 -7.24 5.28
CA LEU A 171 -8.67 -7.26 4.46
C LEU A 171 -9.26 -5.84 4.46
N HIS A 172 -9.18 -5.13 3.33
CA HIS A 172 -9.78 -3.80 3.22
C HIS A 172 -11.14 -3.87 2.54
N VAL A 173 -12.22 -3.54 3.25
CA VAL A 173 -13.60 -3.71 2.77
C VAL A 173 -14.15 -2.51 1.98
N GLY A 174 -13.28 -1.73 1.34
CA GLY A 174 -13.66 -0.55 0.55
C GLY A 174 -13.43 0.81 1.22
N ASP A 175 -13.56 1.86 0.41
CA ASP A 175 -13.35 3.27 0.78
C ASP A 175 -11.93 3.53 1.33
N MET A 176 -10.95 3.05 0.57
CA MET A 176 -9.50 3.16 0.82
C MET A 176 -8.94 4.53 0.45
N ALA A 177 -9.58 5.21 -0.49
CA ALA A 177 -9.12 6.47 -1.04
C ALA A 177 -10.31 7.40 -1.28
N TYR A 178 -10.79 8.01 -0.18
CA TYR A 178 -11.71 9.14 -0.32
C TYR A 178 -11.06 10.21 -1.19
N SER A 179 -11.81 11.11 -1.83
CA SER A 179 -13.27 11.14 -1.94
C SER A 179 -13.77 10.53 -3.24
N ARG A 180 -12.91 10.23 -4.20
CA ARG A 180 -13.30 9.70 -5.51
C ARG A 180 -12.44 8.54 -5.99
N GLY A 181 -11.53 8.01 -5.16
CA GLY A 181 -10.62 6.94 -5.57
C GLY A 181 -9.72 7.35 -6.73
N ARG A 182 -9.29 8.62 -6.78
CA ARG A 182 -8.32 9.04 -7.79
C ARG A 182 -6.96 8.45 -7.46
N ASP A 183 -6.12 8.26 -8.47
CA ASP A 183 -4.77 7.74 -8.29
C ASP A 183 -3.94 8.49 -7.23
N GLY A 184 -3.93 9.83 -7.26
CA GLY A 184 -3.25 10.61 -6.23
C GLY A 184 -3.90 10.49 -4.84
N GLU A 185 -5.19 10.19 -4.75
CA GLU A 185 -5.87 9.90 -3.48
C GLU A 185 -5.42 8.55 -2.93
N PHE A 186 -5.25 7.52 -3.76
CA PHE A 186 -4.65 6.24 -3.35
C PHE A 186 -3.24 6.43 -2.81
N SER A 187 -2.36 7.11 -3.55
CA SER A 187 -0.98 7.34 -3.10
C SER A 187 -0.94 8.09 -1.77
N ALA A 188 -1.81 9.08 -1.57
CA ALA A 188 -1.82 9.91 -0.37
C ALA A 188 -2.55 9.30 0.84
N ARG A 189 -3.62 8.54 0.61
CA ARG A 189 -4.59 8.15 1.63
C ARG A 189 -4.66 6.65 1.88
N PHE A 190 -4.02 5.84 1.04
CA PHE A 190 -3.86 4.40 1.26
C PHE A 190 -2.39 4.00 1.34
N PHE A 191 -1.63 4.19 0.26
CA PHE A 191 -0.24 3.72 0.21
C PHE A 191 0.66 4.44 1.23
N ARG A 192 0.53 5.77 1.37
CA ARG A 192 1.36 6.52 2.33
C ARG A 192 1.03 6.22 3.79
N PRO A 193 -0.24 6.19 4.25
CA PRO A 193 -0.55 5.83 5.63
C PRO A 193 -0.13 4.40 5.99
N TYR A 194 -0.27 3.46 5.06
CA TYR A 194 0.01 2.04 5.33
C TYR A 194 1.34 1.52 4.80
N ARG A 195 2.24 2.38 4.31
CA ARG A 195 3.46 1.97 3.58
C ARG A 195 4.28 0.88 4.30
N ASP A 196 4.47 1.02 5.61
CA ASP A 196 5.30 0.11 6.41
C ASP A 196 4.57 -1.23 6.66
N ILE A 197 3.23 -1.21 6.68
CA ILE A 197 2.40 -2.42 6.77
C ILE A 197 2.35 -3.12 5.42
N LEU A 198 2.16 -2.35 4.35
CA LEU A 198 2.04 -2.87 2.98
C LEU A 198 3.34 -3.51 2.48
N SER A 199 4.50 -3.09 2.97
CA SER A 199 5.79 -3.76 2.69
C SER A 199 5.96 -5.11 3.40
N SER A 200 5.03 -5.47 4.29
CA SER A 200 5.14 -6.68 5.11
C SER A 200 3.91 -7.58 5.10
N ILE A 201 2.74 -7.02 4.88
CA ILE A 201 1.46 -7.72 4.91
C ILE A 201 0.72 -7.45 3.60
N ALA A 202 0.27 -8.52 2.95
CA ALA A 202 -0.56 -8.39 1.76
C ALA A 202 -1.93 -7.79 2.10
N CYS A 203 -2.32 -6.77 1.34
CA CYS A 203 -3.69 -6.26 1.36
C CYS A 203 -4.56 -7.04 0.37
N TRP A 204 -5.73 -7.48 0.84
CA TRP A 204 -6.82 -8.00 0.01
C TRP A 204 -7.96 -6.97 0.02
N PRO A 205 -8.05 -6.12 -1.02
CA PRO A 205 -9.04 -5.07 -1.06
C PRO A 205 -10.33 -5.53 -1.75
N ALA A 206 -11.44 -4.94 -1.31
CA ALA A 206 -12.68 -4.80 -2.07
C ALA A 206 -12.88 -3.31 -2.38
N PRO A 207 -13.52 -2.95 -3.51
CA PRO A 207 -13.79 -1.54 -3.80
C PRO A 207 -15.02 -1.06 -3.05
N GLY A 208 -14.97 0.16 -2.54
CA GLY A 208 -16.13 0.89 -2.04
C GLY A 208 -16.77 1.77 -3.12
N ASN A 209 -17.83 2.48 -2.73
CA ASN A 209 -18.50 3.42 -3.64
C ASN A 209 -17.64 4.65 -3.94
N HIS A 210 -16.62 4.95 -3.12
CA HIS A 210 -15.70 6.04 -3.43
C HIS A 210 -14.66 5.65 -4.49
N GLU A 211 -14.17 4.41 -4.51
CA GLU A 211 -13.25 3.93 -5.56
C GLU A 211 -13.90 3.89 -6.95
N MET A 212 -15.18 3.51 -7.01
CA MET A 212 -15.94 3.38 -8.25
C MET A 212 -16.35 4.73 -8.88
N LYS A 213 -16.00 5.87 -8.27
CA LYS A 213 -16.20 7.20 -8.90
C LYS A 213 -15.15 7.54 -9.95
N SER A 214 -13.98 6.90 -9.88
CA SER A 214 -12.89 7.05 -10.86
C SER A 214 -12.48 5.71 -11.48
N SER A 215 -13.20 4.64 -11.18
CA SER A 215 -12.96 3.28 -11.67
C SER A 215 -14.25 2.65 -12.16
N THR A 216 -14.14 1.66 -13.05
CA THR A 216 -15.24 0.88 -13.60
C THR A 216 -14.95 -0.61 -13.44
N SER A 217 -15.90 -1.35 -12.88
CA SER A 217 -15.80 -2.81 -12.73
C SER A 217 -16.04 -3.56 -14.04
N VAL A 218 -16.67 -2.94 -15.03
CA VAL A 218 -17.00 -3.58 -16.32
C VAL A 218 -15.73 -3.96 -17.07
N ASP A 219 -14.80 -3.00 -17.17
CA ASP A 219 -13.55 -3.18 -17.90
C ASP A 219 -12.35 -3.37 -16.96
N GLN A 220 -12.60 -3.48 -15.64
CA GLN A 220 -11.58 -3.50 -14.59
C GLN A 220 -10.54 -2.38 -14.81
N ALA A 221 -11.02 -1.17 -15.05
CA ALA A 221 -10.20 -0.02 -15.37
C ALA A 221 -10.41 1.07 -14.32
N GLY A 222 -9.36 1.82 -13.98
CA GLY A 222 -9.42 2.81 -12.92
C GLY A 222 -8.29 2.64 -11.91
N PRO A 223 -8.02 3.66 -11.08
CA PRO A 223 -6.98 3.59 -10.06
C PRO A 223 -7.12 2.45 -9.04
N TYR A 224 -8.32 1.89 -8.85
CA TYR A 224 -8.52 0.73 -7.99
C TYR A 224 -7.99 -0.58 -8.60
N PHE A 225 -8.02 -0.71 -9.92
CA PHE A 225 -7.63 -1.94 -10.63
C PHE A 225 -6.17 -1.93 -11.10
N GLU A 226 -5.38 -0.93 -10.68
CA GLU A 226 -3.93 -0.89 -10.83
C GLU A 226 -3.25 -1.49 -9.60
#